data_AF-A0AAU6WTM2-F1
#
_entry.id   AF-A0AAU6WTM2-F1
#
_cell.length_a   1.000
_cell.length_b   1.000
_cell.length_c   1.000
_cell.angle_alpha   90.00
_cell.angle_beta   90.00
_cell.angle_gamma   90.00
#
_symmetry.space_group_name_H-M   'P 1'
#
loop_
_entity.id
_entity.type
_entity.pdbx_description
1 polymer ?
#
loop_
_entity_poly.entity_id
_entity_poly.type
_entity_poly.pdbx_seq_one_letter_code
_entity_poly.pdbx_strand_id
1 'polypeptide(L)'
;MSLSDAKDEFTYLLRKAVQKQLIADVEVGSFLSGGLDSSSIVALVDEFLPKQTTISFGYDHEASELKFAKEIADKYRTNHIEVHEKKEDLATSLLKISPFFDEPFSDISFIPHFEICRNARKNLTVVLSGDAGDELFGGYNFYRVENEMRNHFSYKNIIAQFGLNIYRKVKPISFVSQKNTEHKNILDFHRNFVRNAFNTEERLALGISSTYEQPYSFVPDPDSLNDIMRLDLETYVPANMMVKSDRMAMANSLEVRTPFLDIDFAEFCIQLPEQLKLTNDNDKIILREAMGSYWTETIRKRRKQGFGMSIKTWFEEKT
;
A
#
# COMPACT_ATOMS: atom_id res chain seq x y z
N MET A 1 -21.17 2.47 -16.21
CA MET A 1 -21.60 2.00 -14.87
C MET A 1 -21.86 3.23 -14.01
N SER A 2 -22.99 3.30 -13.31
CA SER A 2 -23.22 4.40 -12.35
C SER A 2 -22.40 4.17 -11.07
N LEU A 3 -22.22 5.20 -10.25
CA LEU A 3 -21.56 5.03 -8.94
C LEU A 3 -22.35 4.06 -8.04
N SER A 4 -23.69 4.05 -8.11
CA SER A 4 -24.50 3.12 -7.32
C SER A 4 -24.22 1.67 -7.72
N ASP A 5 -24.31 1.38 -9.02
CA ASP A 5 -24.04 0.03 -9.53
C ASP A 5 -22.61 -0.41 -9.20
N ALA A 6 -21.64 0.52 -9.30
CA ALA A 6 -20.25 0.25 -8.96
C ALA A 6 -20.08 -0.13 -7.47
N LYS A 7 -20.80 0.53 -6.56
CA LYS A 7 -20.74 0.24 -5.12
C LYS A 7 -21.32 -1.13 -4.78
N ASP A 8 -22.44 -1.48 -5.41
CA ASP A 8 -23.11 -2.76 -5.19
C ASP A 8 -22.24 -3.91 -5.69
N GLU A 9 -21.70 -3.78 -6.91
CA GLU A 9 -20.79 -4.76 -7.50
C GLU A 9 -19.47 -4.87 -6.71
N PHE A 10 -18.89 -3.73 -6.31
CA PHE A 10 -17.70 -3.70 -5.46
C PHE A 10 -17.90 -4.50 -4.17
N THR A 11 -19.00 -4.24 -3.47
CA THR A 11 -19.29 -4.88 -2.17
C THR A 11 -19.56 -6.37 -2.37
N TYR A 12 -20.29 -6.74 -3.44
CA TYR A 12 -20.56 -8.12 -3.79
C TYR A 12 -19.28 -8.91 -4.06
N LEU A 13 -18.42 -8.41 -4.96
CA LEU A 13 -17.18 -9.08 -5.35
C LEU A 13 -16.18 -9.14 -4.19
N LEU A 14 -16.02 -8.08 -3.40
CA LEU A 14 -15.11 -8.10 -2.25
C LEU A 14 -15.59 -9.09 -1.18
N ARG A 15 -16.90 -9.14 -0.92
CA ARG A 15 -17.48 -10.14 -0.02
C ARG A 15 -17.20 -11.56 -0.51
N LYS A 16 -17.30 -11.81 -1.81
CA LYS A 16 -16.97 -13.11 -2.42
C LYS A 16 -15.49 -13.44 -2.30
N ALA A 17 -14.60 -12.49 -2.55
CA ALA A 17 -13.16 -12.63 -2.39
C ALA A 17 -12.81 -13.02 -0.94
N VAL A 18 -13.36 -12.31 0.04
CA VAL A 18 -13.19 -12.65 1.46
C VAL A 18 -13.70 -14.06 1.75
N GLN A 19 -14.91 -14.41 1.31
CA GLN A 19 -15.47 -15.76 1.52
C GLN A 19 -14.57 -16.87 0.96
N LYS A 20 -14.01 -16.71 -0.24
CA LYS A 20 -13.07 -17.67 -0.85
C LYS A 20 -11.81 -17.82 0.00
N GLN A 21 -11.27 -16.71 0.51
CA GLN A 21 -10.01 -16.68 1.26
C GLN A 21 -10.15 -17.10 2.73
N LEU A 22 -11.36 -17.26 3.23
CA LEU A 22 -11.62 -17.84 4.56
C LEU A 22 -11.64 -19.38 4.58
N ILE A 23 -11.52 -20.05 3.43
CA ILE A 23 -11.48 -21.52 3.37
C ILE A 23 -10.16 -22.02 3.95
N ALA A 24 -10.21 -22.64 5.13
CA ALA A 24 -9.07 -23.26 5.80
C ALA A 24 -9.52 -24.28 6.85
N ASP A 25 -8.69 -25.30 7.11
CA ASP A 25 -8.88 -26.28 8.20
C ASP A 25 -8.28 -25.80 9.54
N VAL A 26 -7.87 -24.53 9.59
CA VAL A 26 -7.15 -23.90 10.70
C VAL A 26 -7.76 -22.53 11.00
N GLU A 27 -7.45 -21.95 12.17
CA GLU A 27 -7.93 -20.62 12.50
C GLU A 27 -7.36 -19.57 11.53
N VAL A 28 -8.28 -18.76 10.99
CA VAL A 28 -7.99 -17.62 10.11
C VAL A 28 -8.27 -16.34 10.89
N GLY A 29 -7.30 -15.43 10.92
CA GLY A 29 -7.49 -14.09 11.46
C GLY A 29 -7.23 -13.01 10.44
N SER A 30 -7.09 -11.77 10.90
CA SER A 30 -6.85 -10.61 10.03
C SER A 30 -5.80 -9.67 10.61
N PHE A 31 -4.96 -9.11 9.74
CA PHE A 31 -4.18 -7.93 10.10
C PHE A 31 -5.06 -6.68 10.09
N LEU A 32 -4.88 -5.82 11.10
CA LEU A 32 -5.65 -4.60 11.28
C LEU A 32 -4.70 -3.43 11.54
N SER A 33 -4.64 -2.46 10.65
CA SER A 33 -3.85 -1.23 10.87
C SER A 33 -4.71 -0.05 11.31
N GLY A 34 -6.04 -0.16 11.24
CA GLY A 34 -6.93 0.99 11.35
C GLY A 34 -6.92 1.90 10.11
N GLY A 35 -6.29 1.47 9.02
CA GLY A 35 -6.49 2.05 7.69
C GLY A 35 -7.82 1.58 7.07
N LEU A 36 -8.29 2.28 6.03
CA LEU A 36 -9.55 1.95 5.35
C LEU A 36 -9.56 0.50 4.84
N ASP A 37 -8.44 0.09 4.26
CA ASP A 37 -8.24 -1.17 3.58
C ASP A 37 -8.39 -2.36 4.54
N SER A 38 -7.54 -2.44 5.56
CA SER A 38 -7.61 -3.50 6.56
C SER A 38 -8.93 -3.47 7.34
N SER A 39 -9.49 -2.28 7.58
CA SER A 39 -10.77 -2.15 8.28
C SER A 39 -11.94 -2.71 7.46
N SER A 40 -11.90 -2.55 6.14
CA SER A 40 -12.87 -3.18 5.22
C SER A 40 -12.76 -4.69 5.23
N ILE A 41 -11.53 -5.23 5.22
CA ILE A 41 -11.32 -6.68 5.30
C ILE A 41 -11.87 -7.23 6.62
N VAL A 42 -11.49 -6.65 7.76
CA VAL A 42 -12.00 -7.07 9.08
C VAL A 42 -13.51 -6.99 9.13
N ALA A 43 -14.11 -5.91 8.65
CA ALA A 43 -15.55 -5.73 8.63
C ALA A 43 -16.29 -6.81 7.84
N LEU A 44 -15.76 -7.21 6.68
CA LEU A 44 -16.37 -8.26 5.85
C LEU A 44 -16.09 -9.67 6.38
N VAL A 45 -14.92 -9.90 6.98
CA VAL A 45 -14.63 -11.18 7.64
C VAL A 45 -15.60 -11.41 8.80
N ASP A 46 -15.97 -10.37 9.55
CA ASP A 46 -16.92 -10.49 10.68
C ASP A 46 -18.32 -10.97 10.25
N GLU A 47 -18.73 -10.74 8.98
CA GLU A 47 -19.99 -11.28 8.43
C GLU A 47 -19.99 -12.82 8.39
N PHE A 48 -18.82 -13.45 8.31
CA PHE A 48 -18.65 -14.91 8.16
C PHE A 48 -18.01 -15.58 9.38
N LEU A 49 -17.11 -14.87 10.05
CA LEU A 49 -16.35 -15.33 11.22
C LEU A 49 -16.44 -14.28 12.34
N PRO A 50 -17.59 -14.22 13.06
CA PRO A 50 -17.75 -13.30 14.17
C PRO A 50 -16.72 -13.56 15.27
N LYS A 51 -16.22 -12.49 15.91
CA LYS A 51 -15.16 -12.56 16.93
C LYS A 51 -13.83 -13.14 16.42
N GLN A 52 -13.52 -12.98 15.13
CA GLN A 52 -12.21 -13.29 14.57
C GLN A 52 -11.06 -12.72 15.42
N THR A 53 -9.90 -13.38 15.38
CA THR A 53 -8.67 -12.83 15.95
C THR A 53 -8.11 -11.77 15.01
N THR A 54 -7.83 -10.57 15.52
CA THR A 54 -7.21 -9.48 14.76
C THR A 54 -5.90 -9.06 15.39
N ILE A 55 -4.92 -8.70 14.56
CA ILE A 55 -3.56 -8.37 15.02
C ILE A 55 -3.11 -7.04 14.44
N SER A 56 -2.60 -6.17 15.31
CA SER A 56 -2.08 -4.85 14.94
C SER A 56 -0.65 -4.68 15.40
N PHE A 57 0.13 -3.94 14.62
CA PHE A 57 1.48 -3.54 15.01
C PHE A 57 1.53 -2.03 15.23
N GLY A 58 2.07 -1.61 16.37
CA GLY A 58 2.21 -0.23 16.76
C GLY A 58 3.65 0.16 17.05
N TYR A 59 4.06 1.28 16.49
CA TYR A 59 5.35 1.92 16.78
C TYR A 59 5.30 2.65 18.13
N ASP A 60 6.46 2.76 18.79
CA ASP A 60 6.60 3.44 20.08
C ASP A 60 6.71 4.97 19.90
N HIS A 61 5.69 5.57 19.30
CA HIS A 61 5.58 7.02 19.11
C HIS A 61 4.12 7.49 19.04
N GLU A 62 3.85 8.77 19.31
CA GLU A 62 2.48 9.35 19.35
C GLU A 62 1.64 9.13 18.08
N ALA A 63 2.29 8.95 16.92
CA ALA A 63 1.63 8.69 15.64
C ALA A 63 1.23 7.21 15.41
N SER A 64 1.25 6.37 16.44
CA SER A 64 0.87 4.96 16.34
C SER A 64 -0.57 4.77 15.85
N GLU A 65 -0.78 3.78 14.98
CA GLU A 65 -2.09 3.48 14.41
C GLU A 65 -2.98 2.62 15.32
N LEU A 66 -2.45 2.11 16.43
CA LEU A 66 -3.14 1.18 17.33
C LEU A 66 -4.49 1.70 17.82
N LYS A 67 -4.61 3.00 18.12
CA LYS A 67 -5.88 3.60 18.54
C LYS A 67 -6.99 3.42 17.48
N PHE A 68 -6.64 3.51 16.21
CA PHE A 68 -7.57 3.36 15.09
C PHE A 68 -7.92 1.89 14.85
N ALA A 69 -6.93 1.00 14.96
CA ALA A 69 -7.17 -0.44 14.93
C ALA A 69 -8.12 -0.85 16.05
N LYS A 70 -7.89 -0.35 17.27
CA LYS A 70 -8.73 -0.60 18.44
C LYS A 70 -10.19 -0.16 18.23
N GLU A 71 -10.43 0.99 17.60
CA GLU A 71 -11.81 1.43 17.28
C GLU A 71 -12.57 0.40 16.44
N ILE A 72 -11.92 -0.17 15.42
CA ILE A 72 -12.52 -1.18 14.54
C ILE A 72 -12.66 -2.52 15.27
N ALA A 73 -11.64 -2.91 16.03
CA ALA A 73 -11.69 -4.11 16.85
C ALA A 73 -12.83 -4.08 17.86
N ASP A 74 -13.06 -2.94 18.53
CA ASP A 74 -14.15 -2.74 19.49
C ASP A 74 -15.52 -2.73 18.79
N LYS A 75 -15.63 -2.09 17.62
CA LYS A 75 -16.87 -2.07 16.81
C LYS A 75 -17.32 -3.48 16.44
N TYR A 76 -16.40 -4.32 15.99
CA TYR A 76 -16.66 -5.70 15.56
C TYR A 76 -16.44 -6.75 16.65
N ARG A 77 -16.05 -6.33 17.87
CA ARG A 77 -15.83 -7.20 19.04
C ARG A 77 -14.86 -8.36 18.74
N THR A 78 -13.79 -8.05 18.02
CA THR A 78 -12.76 -9.02 17.62
C THR A 78 -11.90 -9.43 18.82
N ASN A 79 -11.29 -10.61 18.79
CA ASN A 79 -10.22 -10.97 19.72
C ASN A 79 -8.92 -10.24 19.32
N HIS A 80 -8.76 -9.00 19.80
CA HIS A 80 -7.71 -8.09 19.34
C HIS A 80 -6.38 -8.27 20.07
N ILE A 81 -5.30 -8.39 19.31
CA ILE A 81 -3.93 -8.50 19.81
C ILE A 81 -3.12 -7.31 19.30
N GLU A 82 -2.63 -6.49 20.23
CA GLU A 82 -1.70 -5.41 19.93
C GLU A 82 -0.25 -5.88 20.10
N VAL A 83 0.55 -5.68 19.06
CA VAL A 83 1.98 -5.93 19.06
C VAL A 83 2.68 -4.58 19.09
N HIS A 84 3.48 -4.35 20.11
CA HIS A 84 4.29 -3.15 20.23
C HIS A 84 5.69 -3.40 19.67
N GLU A 85 6.19 -2.41 18.96
CA GLU A 85 7.59 -2.36 18.52
C GLU A 85 8.52 -2.60 19.70
N LYS A 86 9.43 -3.56 19.54
CA LYS A 86 10.56 -3.72 20.45
C LYS A 86 11.73 -2.98 19.85
N LYS A 87 12.37 -2.11 20.64
CA LYS A 87 13.67 -1.55 20.32
C LYS A 87 14.74 -2.65 20.39
N GLU A 88 14.79 -3.50 19.38
CA GLU A 88 15.92 -4.39 19.12
C GLU A 88 16.99 -3.61 18.31
N ASP A 89 18.26 -3.98 18.43
CA ASP A 89 19.31 -3.39 17.59
C ASP A 89 18.98 -3.61 16.10
N LEU A 90 18.95 -2.51 15.34
CA LEU A 90 18.60 -2.54 13.92
C LEU A 90 19.60 -3.37 13.13
N ALA A 91 20.90 -3.27 13.44
CA ALA A 91 21.92 -4.04 12.74
C ALA A 91 21.67 -5.54 12.94
N THR A 92 21.38 -5.95 14.18
CA THR A 92 20.99 -7.33 14.50
C THR A 92 19.72 -7.75 13.75
N SER A 93 18.69 -6.91 13.72
CA SER A 93 17.43 -7.20 13.02
C SER A 93 17.63 -7.33 11.50
N LEU A 94 18.39 -6.42 10.90
CA LEU A 94 18.76 -6.44 9.49
C LEU A 94 19.54 -7.71 9.14
N LEU A 95 20.57 -8.05 9.92
CA LEU A 95 21.39 -9.25 9.69
C LEU A 95 20.57 -10.54 9.84
N LYS A 96 19.57 -10.54 10.73
CA LYS A 96 18.70 -11.69 10.94
C LYS A 96 17.63 -11.85 9.87
N ILE A 97 17.03 -10.75 9.40
CA ILE A 97 15.83 -10.77 8.55
C ILE A 97 16.19 -10.68 7.05
N SER A 98 17.21 -9.90 6.68
CA SER A 98 17.60 -9.71 5.27
C SER A 98 17.90 -11.01 4.52
N PRO A 99 18.48 -12.07 5.13
CA PRO A 99 18.70 -13.34 4.45
C PRO A 99 17.45 -13.99 3.87
N PHE A 100 16.24 -13.67 4.36
CA PHE A 100 15.00 -14.23 3.82
C PHE A 100 14.63 -13.69 2.42
N PHE A 101 15.29 -12.62 1.94
CA PHE A 101 15.05 -12.04 0.62
C PHE A 101 15.92 -12.62 -0.50
N ASP A 102 17.00 -13.34 -0.18
CA ASP A 102 18.00 -13.87 -1.14
C ASP A 102 18.64 -12.82 -2.07
N GLU A 103 18.23 -11.56 -1.97
CA GLU A 103 18.69 -10.41 -2.75
C GLU A 103 18.60 -9.12 -1.92
N PRO A 104 19.36 -8.07 -2.27
CA PRO A 104 19.20 -6.77 -1.63
C PRO A 104 17.78 -6.23 -1.80
N PHE A 105 17.10 -5.96 -0.68
CA PHE A 105 15.71 -5.51 -0.69
C PHE A 105 15.57 -4.15 0.02
N SER A 106 15.14 -3.14 -0.73
CA SER A 106 15.18 -1.73 -0.32
C SER A 106 13.83 -1.19 0.18
N ASP A 107 13.09 -1.98 0.97
CA ASP A 107 11.87 -1.53 1.67
C ASP A 107 11.97 -1.81 3.17
N ILE A 108 12.31 -0.79 3.94
CA ILE A 108 12.50 -0.87 5.41
C ILE A 108 11.30 -1.39 6.20
N SER A 109 10.10 -1.46 5.62
CA SER A 109 8.91 -1.97 6.29
C SER A 109 8.92 -3.49 6.44
N PHE A 110 9.90 -4.21 5.86
CA PHE A 110 10.03 -5.66 6.06
C PHE A 110 10.29 -6.04 7.52
N ILE A 111 11.00 -5.21 8.30
CA ILE A 111 11.29 -5.49 9.72
C ILE A 111 10.00 -5.50 10.56
N PRO A 112 9.18 -4.43 10.58
CA PRO A 112 7.92 -4.47 11.31
C PRO A 112 6.95 -5.51 10.74
N HIS A 113 7.02 -5.81 9.44
CA HIS A 113 6.22 -6.88 8.84
C HIS A 113 6.65 -8.27 9.36
N PHE A 114 7.95 -8.54 9.47
CA PHE A 114 8.47 -9.76 10.10
C PHE A 114 7.98 -9.88 11.54
N GLU A 115 8.01 -8.79 12.30
CA GLU A 115 7.61 -8.77 13.71
C GLU A 115 6.11 -9.00 13.92
N ILE A 116 5.24 -8.40 13.10
CA ILE A 116 3.79 -8.68 13.19
C ILE A 116 3.50 -10.14 12.79
N CYS A 117 4.15 -10.68 11.75
CA CYS A 117 4.01 -12.09 11.36
C CYS A 117 4.49 -13.04 12.46
N ARG A 118 5.65 -12.76 13.09
CA ARG A 118 6.22 -13.51 14.21
C ARG A 118 5.24 -13.59 15.39
N ASN A 119 4.56 -12.49 15.69
CA ASN A 119 3.57 -12.44 16.76
C ASN A 119 2.26 -13.11 16.35
N ALA A 120 1.81 -12.94 15.11
CA ALA A 120 0.63 -13.59 14.59
C ALA A 120 0.74 -15.12 14.62
N ARG A 121 1.91 -15.66 14.27
CA ARG A 121 2.13 -17.10 14.25
C ARG A 121 1.84 -17.79 15.59
N LYS A 122 1.96 -17.06 16.71
CA LYS A 122 1.68 -17.63 18.05
C LYS A 122 0.25 -18.13 18.18
N ASN A 123 -0.69 -17.55 17.45
CA ASN A 123 -2.13 -17.83 17.58
C ASN A 123 -2.76 -18.25 16.26
N LEU A 124 -2.20 -17.82 15.12
CA LEU A 124 -2.76 -18.01 13.80
C LEU A 124 -1.77 -18.72 12.88
N THR A 125 -2.30 -19.37 11.85
CA THR A 125 -1.52 -19.94 10.74
C THR A 125 -1.85 -19.27 9.41
N VAL A 126 -3.04 -18.66 9.31
CA VAL A 126 -3.50 -17.91 8.15
C VAL A 126 -4.02 -16.56 8.61
N VAL A 127 -3.67 -15.49 7.90
CA VAL A 127 -4.20 -14.14 8.10
C VAL A 127 -4.64 -13.51 6.79
N LEU A 128 -5.72 -12.73 6.82
CA LEU A 128 -6.10 -11.85 5.71
C LEU A 128 -5.50 -10.45 5.90
N SER A 129 -5.02 -9.86 4.81
CA SER A 129 -4.42 -8.53 4.77
C SER A 129 -5.20 -7.58 3.86
N GLY A 130 -5.15 -6.29 4.16
CA GLY A 130 -5.67 -5.21 3.32
C GLY A 130 -4.70 -4.73 2.23
N ASP A 131 -3.68 -5.54 1.91
CA ASP A 131 -2.67 -5.25 0.89
C ASP A 131 -3.29 -4.99 -0.50
N ALA A 132 -2.60 -4.23 -1.35
CA ALA A 132 -3.01 -3.80 -2.70
C ALA A 132 -4.15 -2.77 -2.79
N GLY A 133 -4.76 -2.37 -1.67
CA GLY A 133 -5.85 -1.39 -1.66
C GLY A 133 -5.42 0.00 -2.16
N ASP A 134 -4.21 0.43 -1.87
CA ASP A 134 -3.69 1.72 -2.35
C ASP A 134 -3.47 1.73 -3.87
N GLU A 135 -2.97 0.63 -4.43
CA GLU A 135 -2.67 0.47 -5.86
C GLU A 135 -3.95 0.31 -6.69
N LEU A 136 -4.99 -0.32 -6.13
CA LEU A 136 -6.28 -0.47 -6.82
C LEU A 136 -7.12 0.80 -6.79
N PHE A 137 -6.99 1.63 -5.73
CA PHE A 137 -7.90 2.75 -5.48
C PHE A 137 -7.23 4.13 -5.40
N GLY A 138 -5.94 4.24 -5.71
CA GLY A 138 -5.24 5.52 -5.77
C GLY A 138 -4.94 6.09 -4.37
N GLY A 139 -4.56 5.22 -3.44
CA GLY A 139 -4.41 5.58 -2.03
C GLY A 139 -3.13 6.35 -1.67
N TYR A 140 -2.09 6.23 -2.50
CA TYR A 140 -0.85 6.96 -2.27
C TYR A 140 -0.96 8.43 -2.68
N ASN A 141 -0.37 9.31 -1.88
CA ASN A 141 -0.36 10.75 -2.16
C ASN A 141 0.32 11.09 -3.50
N PHE A 142 1.23 10.27 -4.00
CA PHE A 142 1.87 10.52 -5.29
C PHE A 142 0.88 10.43 -6.46
N TYR A 143 -0.11 9.51 -6.44
CA TYR A 143 -1.16 9.48 -7.49
C TYR A 143 -1.97 10.77 -7.52
N ARG A 144 -2.23 11.35 -6.34
CA ARG A 144 -2.97 12.61 -6.22
C ARG A 144 -2.17 13.77 -6.79
N VAL A 145 -0.89 13.86 -6.42
CA VAL A 145 0.06 14.83 -6.98
C VAL A 145 0.14 14.68 -8.50
N GLU A 146 0.20 13.45 -8.99
CA GLU A 146 0.23 13.13 -10.42
C GLU A 146 -1.02 13.57 -11.16
N ASN A 147 -2.20 13.30 -10.60
CA ASN A 147 -3.46 13.76 -11.18
C ASN A 147 -3.55 15.30 -11.19
N GLU A 148 -3.13 15.97 -10.11
CA GLU A 148 -3.05 17.43 -10.05
C GLU A 148 -2.11 17.98 -11.14
N MET A 149 -0.94 17.37 -11.30
CA MET A 149 0.08 17.79 -12.28
C MET A 149 -0.37 17.55 -13.72
N ARG A 150 -0.97 16.40 -14.04
CA ARG A 150 -1.56 16.10 -15.36
C ARG A 150 -2.58 17.16 -15.75
N ASN A 151 -3.48 17.51 -14.82
CA ASN A 151 -4.62 18.39 -15.09
C ASN A 151 -4.25 19.89 -15.14
N HIS A 152 -3.27 20.35 -14.34
CA HIS A 152 -2.98 21.79 -14.19
C HIS A 152 -1.64 22.21 -14.78
N PHE A 153 -0.66 21.32 -14.81
CA PHE A 153 0.74 21.67 -15.07
C PHE A 153 1.40 20.79 -16.14
N SER A 154 0.60 20.20 -17.04
CA SER A 154 0.99 19.25 -18.10
C SER A 154 2.49 19.18 -18.33
N TYR A 155 3.07 17.98 -18.19
CA TYR A 155 4.50 17.72 -18.34
C TYR A 155 5.13 18.33 -19.62
N LYS A 156 4.31 18.65 -20.64
CA LYS A 156 4.68 19.26 -21.92
C LYS A 156 4.68 20.80 -21.95
N ASN A 157 4.17 21.49 -20.93
CA ASN A 157 3.95 22.95 -20.99
C ASN A 157 5.09 23.75 -20.32
N ILE A 158 6.03 24.24 -21.13
CA ILE A 158 7.20 25.04 -20.72
C ILE A 158 6.81 26.26 -19.87
N ILE A 159 5.66 26.89 -20.16
CA ILE A 159 5.16 28.06 -19.41
C ILE A 159 4.71 27.65 -18.01
N ALA A 160 4.10 26.48 -17.87
CA ALA A 160 3.69 25.91 -16.59
C ALA A 160 4.91 25.48 -15.75
N GLN A 161 5.98 24.98 -16.37
CA GLN A 161 7.25 24.69 -15.68
C GLN A 161 7.91 25.96 -15.13
N PHE A 162 7.87 27.06 -15.89
CA PHE A 162 8.33 28.37 -15.43
C PHE A 162 7.47 28.91 -14.26
N GLY A 163 6.15 28.78 -14.36
CA GLY A 163 5.20 29.12 -13.29
C GLY A 163 5.39 28.26 -12.03
N LEU A 164 5.67 26.96 -12.17
CA LEU A 164 6.02 26.07 -11.07
C LEU A 164 7.33 26.48 -10.39
N ASN A 165 8.34 26.90 -11.16
CA ASN A 165 9.59 27.43 -10.58
C ASN A 165 9.37 28.71 -9.77
N ILE A 166 8.37 29.52 -10.11
CA ILE A 166 7.93 30.66 -9.30
C ILE A 166 7.12 30.19 -8.10
N TYR A 167 6.17 29.24 -8.29
CA TYR A 167 5.33 28.69 -7.22
C TYR A 167 6.15 27.95 -6.15
N ARG A 168 7.25 27.28 -6.54
CA ARG A 168 8.28 26.68 -5.66
C ARG A 168 8.87 27.67 -4.67
N LYS A 169 8.96 28.96 -5.03
CA LYS A 169 9.48 30.01 -4.15
C LYS A 169 8.46 30.47 -3.10
N VAL A 170 7.17 30.14 -3.29
CA VAL A 170 6.05 30.65 -2.48
C VAL A 170 5.40 29.56 -1.63
N LYS A 171 5.43 28.29 -2.06
CA LYS A 171 5.00 27.13 -1.25
C LYS A 171 5.99 25.97 -1.34
N PRO A 172 6.31 25.31 -0.21
CA PRO A 172 7.10 24.08 -0.22
C PRO A 172 6.31 22.98 -0.94
N ILE A 173 6.86 22.46 -2.03
CA ILE A 173 6.27 21.35 -2.79
C ILE A 173 6.89 20.04 -2.31
N SER A 174 6.12 18.95 -2.32
CA SER A 174 6.61 17.63 -1.89
C SER A 174 7.84 17.18 -2.69
N PHE A 175 8.71 16.37 -2.08
CA PHE A 175 9.92 15.85 -2.72
C PHE A 175 9.63 15.15 -4.05
N VAL A 176 8.57 14.33 -4.08
CA VAL A 176 8.07 13.66 -5.28
C VAL A 176 7.72 14.68 -6.36
N SER A 177 6.94 15.72 -6.03
CA SER A 177 6.58 16.78 -6.98
C SER A 177 7.79 17.55 -7.52
N GLN A 178 8.88 17.66 -6.75
CA GLN A 178 10.11 18.28 -7.24
C GLN A 178 10.80 17.40 -8.28
N LYS A 179 10.89 16.10 -8.01
CA LYS A 179 11.50 15.13 -8.91
C LYS A 179 10.68 14.92 -10.18
N ASN A 180 9.34 14.93 -10.10
CA ASN A 180 8.45 14.81 -11.25
C ASN A 180 8.78 15.77 -12.41
N THR A 181 9.25 17.00 -12.13
CA THR A 181 9.55 17.99 -13.17
C THR A 181 10.82 17.69 -13.97
N GLU A 182 11.66 16.76 -13.50
CA GLU A 182 12.86 16.32 -14.20
C GLU A 182 12.52 15.32 -15.33
N HIS A 183 11.26 14.87 -15.42
CA HIS A 183 10.80 13.81 -16.33
C HIS A 183 9.81 14.30 -17.38
N LYS A 184 9.76 13.61 -18.52
CA LYS A 184 8.98 14.00 -19.72
C LYS A 184 7.46 13.83 -19.54
N ASN A 185 7.05 12.85 -18.76
CA ASN A 185 5.67 12.56 -18.40
C ASN A 185 5.64 11.68 -17.13
N ILE A 186 4.44 11.42 -16.62
CA ILE A 186 4.20 10.56 -15.46
C ILE A 186 4.77 9.15 -15.65
N LEU A 187 4.67 8.57 -16.84
CA LEU A 187 5.21 7.25 -17.15
C LEU A 187 6.74 7.22 -17.06
N ASP A 188 7.41 8.25 -17.56
CA ASP A 188 8.86 8.42 -17.48
C ASP A 188 9.32 8.59 -16.02
N PHE A 189 8.60 9.37 -15.22
CA PHE A 189 8.86 9.52 -13.78
C PHE A 189 8.74 8.18 -13.04
N HIS A 190 7.67 7.43 -13.29
CA HIS A 190 7.44 6.12 -12.68
C HIS A 190 8.52 5.11 -13.04
N ARG A 191 8.87 5.04 -14.34
CA ARG A 191 9.90 4.11 -14.82
C ARG A 191 11.28 4.46 -14.33
N ASN A 192 11.66 5.74 -14.31
CA ASN A 192 13.06 6.13 -14.14
C ASN A 192 13.40 6.72 -12.76
N PHE A 193 12.41 6.95 -11.89
CA PHE A 193 12.65 7.47 -10.55
C PHE A 193 11.92 6.70 -9.46
N VAL A 194 10.62 6.44 -9.59
CA VAL A 194 9.85 5.73 -8.54
C VAL A 194 10.35 4.30 -8.38
N ARG A 195 10.65 3.63 -9.50
CA ARG A 195 10.93 2.18 -9.55
C ARG A 195 12.38 1.85 -9.83
N ASN A 196 13.18 2.82 -10.28
CA ASN A 196 14.60 2.67 -10.51
C ASN A 196 15.37 3.56 -9.55
N ALA A 197 16.00 2.93 -8.55
CA ALA A 197 16.81 3.63 -7.56
C ALA A 197 18.22 3.97 -8.09
N PHE A 198 18.72 3.19 -9.06
CA PHE A 198 20.06 3.36 -9.61
C PHE A 198 20.03 4.03 -10.98
N ASN A 199 20.80 5.09 -11.14
CA ASN A 199 21.06 5.69 -12.44
C ASN A 199 22.04 4.85 -13.28
N THR A 200 22.25 5.24 -14.54
CA THR A 200 23.13 4.51 -15.47
C THR A 200 24.57 4.41 -14.96
N GLU A 201 25.11 5.47 -14.37
CA GLU A 201 26.48 5.50 -13.84
C GLU A 201 26.63 4.56 -12.63
N GLU A 202 25.68 4.59 -11.71
CA GLU A 202 25.64 3.70 -10.53
C GLU A 202 25.54 2.23 -10.93
N ARG A 203 24.67 1.92 -11.90
CA ARG A 203 24.55 0.55 -12.44
C ARG A 203 25.86 0.07 -13.07
N LEU A 204 26.52 0.92 -13.85
CA LEU A 204 27.82 0.59 -14.44
C LEU A 204 28.89 0.39 -13.36
N ALA A 205 28.88 1.20 -12.30
CA ALA A 205 29.77 1.02 -11.15
C ALA A 205 29.53 -0.30 -10.40
N LEU A 206 28.30 -0.80 -10.41
CA LEU A 206 27.93 -2.13 -9.89
C LEU A 206 28.22 -3.28 -10.89
N GLY A 207 28.80 -2.98 -12.06
CA GLY A 207 29.09 -3.97 -13.10
C GLY A 207 27.87 -4.38 -13.95
N ILE A 208 26.76 -3.65 -13.84
CA ILE A 208 25.50 -3.94 -14.54
C ILE A 208 25.43 -3.13 -15.84
N SER A 209 25.92 -3.71 -16.94
CA SER A 209 25.89 -3.10 -18.28
C SER A 209 24.61 -3.41 -19.07
N SER A 210 23.83 -4.41 -18.66
CA SER A 210 22.64 -4.86 -19.37
C SER A 210 21.49 -3.87 -19.27
N THR A 211 21.02 -3.31 -20.39
CA THR A 211 19.76 -2.57 -20.43
C THR A 211 18.59 -3.54 -20.25
N TYR A 212 17.72 -3.27 -19.28
CA TYR A 212 16.50 -4.04 -19.06
C TYR A 212 15.30 -3.11 -19.27
N GLU A 213 14.44 -3.48 -20.20
CA GLU A 213 13.12 -2.88 -20.35
C GLU A 213 12.09 -3.90 -19.85
N GLN A 214 11.35 -3.53 -18.82
CA GLN A 214 10.31 -4.39 -18.29
C GLN A 214 9.17 -4.51 -19.31
N PRO A 215 8.80 -5.73 -19.73
CA PRO A 215 7.63 -5.93 -20.57
C PRO A 215 6.36 -5.68 -19.74
N TYR A 216 5.35 -5.13 -20.39
CA TYR A 216 4.01 -4.91 -19.82
C TYR A 216 2.97 -5.68 -20.62
N SER A 217 1.86 -6.04 -19.99
CA SER A 217 0.75 -6.73 -20.67
C SER A 217 -0.06 -5.81 -21.60
N PHE A 218 0.26 -4.52 -21.63
CA PHE A 218 -0.41 -3.49 -22.40
C PHE A 218 0.55 -2.34 -22.75
N VAL A 219 0.13 -1.45 -23.65
CA VAL A 219 0.86 -0.21 -23.97
C VAL A 219 0.30 0.91 -23.08
N PRO A 220 1.04 1.41 -22.08
CA PRO A 220 0.51 2.41 -21.16
C PRO A 220 0.39 3.78 -21.83
N ASP A 221 -0.78 4.39 -21.66
CA ASP A 221 -1.03 5.79 -22.01
C ASP A 221 -0.43 6.70 -20.91
N PRO A 222 0.57 7.54 -21.23
CA PRO A 222 1.16 8.49 -20.27
C PRO A 222 0.18 9.56 -19.79
N ASP A 223 -1.01 9.67 -20.37
CA ASP A 223 -2.05 10.57 -19.92
C ASP A 223 -3.16 9.84 -19.11
N SER A 224 -3.06 8.52 -18.88
CA SER A 224 -4.02 7.72 -18.10
C SER A 224 -3.49 7.41 -16.70
N LEU A 225 -4.16 7.90 -15.64
CA LEU A 225 -3.79 7.54 -14.27
C LEU A 225 -4.08 6.07 -13.98
N ASN A 226 -5.16 5.52 -14.57
CA ASN A 226 -5.49 4.10 -14.47
C ASN A 226 -4.35 3.22 -15.01
N ASP A 227 -3.67 3.64 -16.07
CA ASP A 227 -2.54 2.91 -16.64
C ASP A 227 -1.34 2.95 -15.71
N ILE A 228 -1.09 4.08 -15.04
CA ILE A 228 -0.04 4.18 -14.02
C ILE A 228 -0.31 3.28 -12.82
N MET A 229 -1.55 3.25 -12.33
CA MET A 229 -1.97 2.33 -11.28
C MET A 229 -1.84 0.86 -11.72
N ARG A 230 -2.24 0.53 -12.96
CA ARG A 230 -2.07 -0.82 -13.52
C ARG A 230 -0.59 -1.21 -13.65
N LEU A 231 0.28 -0.26 -13.99
CA LEU A 231 1.71 -0.49 -13.98
C LEU A 231 2.23 -0.84 -12.58
N ASP A 232 1.67 -0.27 -11.51
CA ASP A 232 2.05 -0.69 -10.15
C ASP A 232 1.58 -2.12 -9.84
N LEU A 233 0.40 -2.51 -10.31
CA LEU A 233 -0.09 -3.89 -10.20
C LEU A 233 0.78 -4.90 -10.98
N GLU A 234 1.37 -4.51 -12.12
CA GLU A 234 2.25 -5.38 -12.90
C GLU A 234 3.70 -5.41 -12.41
N THR A 235 4.15 -4.37 -11.69
CA THR A 235 5.56 -4.27 -11.30
C THR A 235 5.76 -4.15 -9.80
N TYR A 236 5.16 -3.16 -9.15
CA TYR A 236 5.45 -2.83 -7.76
C TYR A 236 4.83 -3.86 -6.79
N VAL A 237 3.57 -4.21 -7.02
CA VAL A 237 2.86 -5.21 -6.20
C VAL A 237 3.57 -6.56 -6.23
N PRO A 238 3.84 -7.19 -7.40
CA PRO A 238 4.46 -8.51 -7.43
C PRO A 238 5.97 -8.52 -7.15
N ALA A 239 6.71 -7.41 -7.33
CA ALA A 239 8.17 -7.39 -7.13
C ALA A 239 8.62 -6.82 -5.78
N ASN A 240 7.76 -6.06 -5.09
CA ASN A 240 8.12 -5.44 -3.82
C ASN A 240 7.12 -5.81 -2.72
N MET A 241 5.86 -5.40 -2.88
CA MET A 241 4.88 -5.48 -1.80
C MET A 241 4.54 -6.92 -1.42
N MET A 242 4.21 -7.75 -2.40
CA MET A 242 3.87 -9.16 -2.18
C MET A 242 5.10 -9.99 -1.85
N VAL A 243 6.28 -9.67 -2.41
CA VAL A 243 7.55 -10.33 -2.05
C VAL A 243 7.85 -10.14 -0.57
N LYS A 244 7.73 -8.91 -0.07
CA LYS A 244 7.88 -8.62 1.36
C LYS A 244 6.85 -9.37 2.19
N SER A 245 5.57 -9.25 1.84
CA SER A 245 4.47 -9.85 2.62
C SER A 245 4.66 -11.37 2.73
N ASP A 246 4.87 -12.04 1.59
CA ASP A 246 5.06 -13.48 1.52
C ASP A 246 6.33 -13.94 2.26
N ARG A 247 7.50 -13.36 1.95
CA ARG A 247 8.76 -13.81 2.55
C ARG A 247 8.81 -13.57 4.06
N MET A 248 8.29 -12.45 4.55
CA MET A 248 8.25 -12.16 6.00
C MET A 248 7.24 -13.03 6.74
N ALA A 249 6.12 -13.37 6.11
CA ALA A 249 5.14 -14.28 6.66
C ALA A 249 5.66 -15.74 6.67
N MET A 250 6.21 -16.21 5.55
CA MET A 250 6.75 -17.56 5.40
C MET A 250 7.96 -17.81 6.31
N ALA A 251 8.82 -16.80 6.53
CA ALA A 251 9.89 -16.87 7.53
C ALA A 251 9.37 -17.15 8.95
N ASN A 252 8.09 -16.90 9.20
CA ASN A 252 7.39 -17.18 10.44
C ASN A 252 6.33 -18.28 10.30
N SER A 253 6.36 -19.08 9.22
CA SER A 253 5.37 -20.15 8.97
C SER A 253 3.91 -19.67 9.02
N LEU A 254 3.66 -18.46 8.54
CA LEU A 254 2.36 -17.82 8.45
C LEU A 254 1.98 -17.63 6.97
N GLU A 255 0.75 -17.94 6.62
CA GLU A 255 0.19 -17.63 5.30
C GLU A 255 -0.54 -16.28 5.36
N VAL A 256 -0.21 -15.34 4.46
CA VAL A 256 -0.93 -14.08 4.29
C VAL A 256 -1.75 -14.14 3.01
N ARG A 257 -3.06 -13.87 3.10
CA ARG A 257 -3.99 -13.83 1.97
C ARG A 257 -4.48 -12.41 1.73
N THR A 258 -4.64 -12.01 0.48
CA THR A 258 -4.97 -10.63 0.10
C THR A 258 -6.30 -10.60 -0.70
N PRO A 259 -7.45 -10.35 -0.06
CA PRO A 259 -8.76 -10.36 -0.74
C PRO A 259 -8.87 -9.35 -1.88
N PHE A 260 -8.18 -8.22 -1.77
CA PHE A 260 -8.15 -7.21 -2.83
C PHE A 260 -7.48 -7.69 -4.12
N LEU A 261 -6.67 -8.75 -4.07
CA LEU A 261 -6.06 -9.37 -5.24
C LEU A 261 -6.81 -10.64 -5.73
N ASP A 262 -8.01 -10.92 -5.23
CA ASP A 262 -8.89 -11.92 -5.87
C ASP A 262 -9.15 -11.50 -7.31
N ILE A 263 -9.07 -12.47 -8.24
CA ILE A 263 -9.08 -12.20 -9.69
C ILE A 263 -10.32 -11.40 -10.09
N ASP A 264 -11.51 -11.88 -9.71
CA ASP A 264 -12.78 -11.26 -10.11
C ASP A 264 -12.88 -9.82 -9.56
N PHE A 265 -12.47 -9.63 -8.31
CA PHE A 265 -12.50 -8.31 -7.67
C PHE A 265 -11.47 -7.34 -8.25
N ALA A 266 -10.23 -7.80 -8.45
CA ALA A 266 -9.15 -6.98 -9.00
C ALA A 266 -9.43 -6.59 -10.46
N GLU A 267 -9.93 -7.51 -11.29
CA GLU A 267 -10.33 -7.23 -12.67
C GLU A 267 -11.41 -6.16 -12.73
N PHE A 268 -12.45 -6.28 -11.91
CA PHE A 268 -13.49 -5.26 -11.78
C PHE A 268 -12.89 -3.89 -11.40
N CYS A 269 -12.02 -3.87 -10.39
CA CYS A 269 -11.40 -2.63 -9.91
C CYS A 269 -10.49 -1.99 -10.97
N ILE A 270 -9.75 -2.78 -11.74
CA ILE A 270 -8.91 -2.29 -12.84
C ILE A 270 -9.76 -1.57 -13.89
N GLN A 271 -10.94 -2.11 -14.21
CA GLN A 271 -11.86 -1.57 -15.22
C GLN A 271 -12.63 -0.31 -14.77
N LEU A 272 -12.60 0.03 -13.47
CA LEU A 272 -13.28 1.23 -12.99
C LEU A 272 -12.71 2.52 -13.61
N PRO A 273 -13.58 3.49 -13.97
CA PRO A 273 -13.13 4.83 -14.35
C PRO A 273 -12.28 5.48 -13.25
N GLU A 274 -11.22 6.20 -13.64
CA GLU A 274 -10.28 6.84 -12.71
C GLU A 274 -10.99 7.77 -11.69
N GLN A 275 -12.09 8.41 -12.08
CA GLN A 275 -12.83 9.36 -11.24
C GLN A 275 -13.57 8.66 -10.08
N LEU A 276 -13.80 7.35 -10.18
CA LEU A 276 -14.32 6.53 -9.09
C LEU A 276 -13.22 6.06 -8.14
N LYS A 277 -11.94 6.25 -8.48
CA LYS A 277 -10.80 5.86 -7.63
C LYS A 277 -10.24 7.09 -6.92
N LEU A 278 -9.93 8.14 -7.68
CA LEU A 278 -9.21 9.31 -7.20
C LEU A 278 -9.69 10.60 -7.88
N THR A 279 -9.71 11.68 -7.13
CA THR A 279 -9.75 13.06 -7.62
C THR A 279 -8.65 13.88 -6.94
N ASN A 280 -8.51 15.17 -7.28
CA ASN A 280 -7.51 16.04 -6.64
C ASN A 280 -7.70 16.14 -5.11
N ASP A 281 -8.96 16.02 -4.66
CA ASP A 281 -9.33 16.24 -3.26
C ASP A 281 -9.55 14.95 -2.47
N ASN A 282 -9.94 13.86 -3.15
CA ASN A 282 -10.38 12.62 -2.52
C ASN A 282 -9.69 11.40 -3.11
N ASP A 283 -9.13 10.56 -2.25
CA ASP A 283 -8.58 9.24 -2.56
C ASP A 283 -9.58 8.12 -2.25
N LYS A 284 -9.33 6.94 -2.83
CA LYS A 284 -10.08 5.70 -2.56
C LYS A 284 -11.60 5.88 -2.61
N ILE A 285 -12.11 6.66 -3.57
CA ILE A 285 -13.50 7.12 -3.61
C ILE A 285 -14.47 5.93 -3.57
N ILE A 286 -14.30 4.94 -4.46
CA ILE A 286 -15.17 3.77 -4.52
C ILE A 286 -15.14 2.96 -3.22
N LEU A 287 -13.96 2.78 -2.60
CA LEU A 287 -13.82 2.09 -1.33
C LEU A 287 -14.56 2.86 -0.22
N ARG A 288 -14.41 4.19 -0.16
CA ARG A 288 -15.10 5.05 0.81
C ARG A 288 -16.62 5.04 0.64
N GLU A 289 -17.07 4.98 -0.60
CA GLU A 289 -18.47 4.94 -0.95
C GLU A 289 -19.12 3.59 -0.65
N ALA A 290 -18.45 2.48 -0.96
CA ALA A 290 -18.95 1.13 -0.76
C ALA A 290 -18.86 0.70 0.72
N MET A 291 -17.74 0.98 1.37
CA MET A 291 -17.43 0.47 2.72
C MET A 291 -17.68 1.51 3.83
N GLY A 292 -18.10 2.73 3.50
CA GLY A 292 -18.22 3.84 4.46
C GLY A 292 -19.09 3.55 5.69
N SER A 293 -20.16 2.75 5.56
CA SER A 293 -21.02 2.34 6.68
C SER A 293 -20.38 1.29 7.59
N TYR A 294 -19.37 0.58 7.10
CA TYR A 294 -18.66 -0.45 7.85
C TYR A 294 -17.61 0.16 8.81
N TRP A 295 -17.17 1.39 8.60
CA TRP A 295 -16.15 2.01 9.45
C TRP A 295 -16.74 2.88 10.58
N THR A 296 -15.88 3.33 11.50
CA THR A 296 -16.22 4.46 12.38
C THR A 296 -16.05 5.78 11.63
N GLU A 297 -16.66 6.85 12.12
CA GLU A 297 -16.56 8.18 11.48
C GLU A 297 -15.10 8.69 11.47
N THR A 298 -14.32 8.37 12.50
CA THR A 298 -12.89 8.67 12.58
C THR A 298 -12.13 8.00 11.43
N ILE A 299 -12.36 6.71 11.22
CA ILE A 299 -11.69 5.91 10.18
C ILE A 299 -12.11 6.41 8.81
N ARG A 300 -13.40 6.72 8.60
CA ARG A 300 -13.92 7.23 7.32
C ARG A 300 -13.25 8.52 6.87
N LYS A 301 -12.75 9.37 7.78
CA LYS A 301 -12.06 10.63 7.46
C LYS A 301 -10.54 10.51 7.40
N ARG A 302 -9.99 9.34 7.72
CA ARG A 302 -8.55 9.11 7.78
C ARG A 302 -7.92 9.14 6.38
N ARG A 303 -6.73 9.73 6.28
CA ARG A 303 -5.86 9.68 5.10
C ARG A 303 -4.84 8.55 5.24
N LYS A 304 -4.25 8.12 4.13
CA LYS A 304 -3.22 7.07 4.14
C LYS A 304 -2.05 7.47 5.05
N GLN A 305 -1.65 6.56 5.93
CA GLN A 305 -0.40 6.59 6.66
C GLN A 305 0.44 5.38 6.24
N GLY A 306 1.74 5.59 6.02
CA GLY A 306 2.66 4.52 5.62
C GLY A 306 2.92 3.54 6.77
N PHE A 307 3.14 2.27 6.42
CA PHE A 307 3.62 1.26 7.35
C PHE A 307 5.15 1.29 7.31
N GLY A 308 5.79 1.99 8.25
CA GLY A 308 7.24 2.06 8.28
C GLY A 308 7.78 2.74 9.53
N MET A 309 8.97 2.33 9.93
CA MET A 309 9.72 2.91 11.04
C MET A 309 10.34 4.25 10.64
N SER A 310 10.51 5.17 11.60
CA SER A 310 11.32 6.37 11.39
C SER A 310 12.82 6.00 11.41
N ILE A 311 13.36 5.66 10.24
CA ILE A 311 14.80 5.35 10.09
C ILE A 311 15.69 6.47 10.64
N LYS A 312 15.26 7.73 10.42
CA LYS A 312 16.00 8.92 10.86
C LYS A 312 16.16 8.93 12.39
N THR A 313 15.07 8.67 13.11
CA THR A 313 15.11 8.63 14.58
C THR A 313 15.97 7.48 15.09
N TRP A 314 16.00 6.36 14.36
CA TRP A 314 16.80 5.18 14.71
C TRP A 314 18.31 5.36 14.47
N PHE A 315 18.74 6.02 13.38
CA PHE A 315 20.17 6.36 13.19
C PHE A 315 20.65 7.47 14.12
N GLU A 316 19.74 8.24 14.72
CA GLU A 316 20.04 9.28 15.70
C GLU A 316 20.13 8.72 17.14
N GLU A 317 19.64 7.51 17.41
CA GLU A 317 19.84 6.81 18.68
C GLU A 317 21.30 6.36 18.79
N LYS A 318 22.08 7.07 19.62
CA LYS A 318 23.46 6.70 19.94
C LYS A 318 23.48 5.34 20.65
N THR A 319 24.13 4.35 20.04
CA THR A 319 24.64 3.13 20.70
C THR A 319 25.42 3.44 21.96
#